data_AF-A0A2H9PL61-F1
#
_entry.id   AF-A0A2H9PL61-F1
#
_cell.length_a   1.000
_cell.length_b   1.000
_cell.length_c   1.000
_cell.angle_alpha   90.00
_cell.angle_beta   90.00
_cell.angle_gamma   90.00
#
_symmetry.space_group_name_H-M   'P 1'
#
loop_
_entity.id
_entity.type
_entity.pdbx_description
1 polymer ?
#
loop_
_entity_poly.entity_id
_entity_poly.type
_entity_poly.pdbx_seq_one_letter_code
_entity_poly.pdbx_strand_id
1 'polypeptide(L)'
;MRKRINVLVDWGKAFVNLNGSFYCGTTEAQKDRAAEVLSTSDLVLYLSDVHSRTSSEFTVNGGLYPAHNLVQKHWKNLEDLAVEPGKDVSPQLTEKLYDLVKDKRSGLIVPRHVFLQDYNGEKNPQPAFTINEVSETFGVTPLYDPRRFLDGEIDYVVNAKHLFDGTRTNALSWLGSIPGVPDLDMNVFSLLKQKYGQGEDLEFDFTGVVTGICLYQSASGTKQLFPRSTVNIISDAATHLVYAPLGIESEDMGNIVARKMCQQVGVNYISTAEYLGGK
;
A
#
# COMPACT_ATOMS: atom_id res chain seq x y z
N MET A 1 6.47 3.94 25.81
CA MET A 1 7.00 2.97 24.83
C MET A 1 6.50 3.43 23.47
N ARG A 2 7.37 3.58 22.46
CA ARG A 2 6.93 4.02 21.11
C ARG A 2 6.03 2.95 20.49
N LYS A 3 4.96 3.37 19.83
CA LYS A 3 4.06 2.50 19.05
C LYS A 3 4.75 2.20 17.71
N ARG A 4 4.95 0.92 17.42
CA ARG A 4 5.52 0.44 16.17
C ARG A 4 4.44 0.13 15.16
N ILE A 5 4.61 0.65 13.96
CA ILE A 5 3.67 0.52 12.86
C ILE A 5 4.44 -0.07 11.66
N ASN A 6 4.17 -1.32 11.33
CA ASN A 6 4.68 -1.87 10.06
C ASN A 6 3.77 -1.40 8.93
N VAL A 7 4.38 -0.86 7.88
CA VAL A 7 3.72 -0.45 6.65
C VAL A 7 4.13 -1.41 5.54
N LEU A 8 3.24 -2.35 5.23
CA LEU A 8 3.33 -3.28 4.12
C LEU A 8 2.86 -2.56 2.86
N VAL A 9 3.75 -2.37 1.88
CA VAL A 9 3.38 -1.77 0.58
C VAL A 9 3.29 -2.86 -0.48
N ASP A 10 2.06 -3.13 -0.91
CA ASP A 10 1.73 -3.99 -2.05
C ASP A 10 2.25 -5.45 -1.95
N TRP A 11 2.40 -6.00 -0.73
CA TRP A 11 2.80 -7.39 -0.43
C TRP A 11 1.82 -8.50 -0.86
N GLY A 12 0.98 -8.23 -1.86
CA GLY A 12 0.02 -9.17 -2.42
C GLY A 12 0.71 -10.33 -3.16
N LYS A 13 -0.03 -11.41 -3.39
CA LYS A 13 0.34 -12.49 -4.30
C LYS A 13 0.51 -11.88 -5.70
N ALA A 14 1.70 -12.05 -6.27
CA ALA A 14 1.96 -11.64 -7.64
C ALA A 14 1.43 -12.70 -8.63
N PHE A 15 0.91 -12.24 -9.76
CA PHE A 15 0.56 -13.09 -10.91
C PHE A 15 1.64 -12.93 -11.96
N VAL A 16 2.30 -14.04 -12.28
CA VAL A 16 3.35 -14.08 -13.30
C VAL A 16 2.73 -14.61 -14.58
N ASN A 17 2.78 -13.83 -15.67
CA ASN A 17 2.51 -14.34 -17.01
C ASN A 17 3.82 -14.82 -17.67
N LEU A 18 3.71 -15.54 -18.79
CA LEU A 18 4.85 -16.09 -19.55
C LEU A 18 5.82 -15.02 -20.09
N ASN A 19 5.41 -13.74 -20.14
CA ASN A 19 6.23 -12.62 -20.59
C ASN A 19 6.90 -11.85 -19.43
N GLY A 20 6.80 -12.37 -18.21
CA GLY A 20 7.25 -11.71 -16.99
C GLY A 20 6.22 -10.71 -16.51
N SER A 21 5.86 -10.77 -15.22
CA SER A 21 5.08 -9.69 -14.65
C SER A 21 5.93 -8.42 -14.55
N PHE A 22 5.32 -7.26 -14.74
CA PHE A 22 5.93 -5.96 -14.44
C PHE A 22 6.25 -5.80 -12.93
N TYR A 23 5.80 -6.72 -12.08
CA TYR A 23 5.79 -6.61 -10.62
C TYR A 23 6.21 -7.92 -9.92
N CYS A 24 7.30 -8.53 -10.39
CA CYS A 24 7.95 -9.67 -9.73
C CYS A 24 9.27 -9.20 -9.12
N GLY A 25 9.26 -8.74 -7.87
CA GLY A 25 10.48 -8.38 -7.14
C GLY A 25 10.75 -9.23 -5.90
N THR A 26 9.78 -9.99 -5.39
CA THR A 26 9.93 -10.65 -4.09
C THR A 26 10.64 -11.98 -4.16
N THR A 27 11.75 -12.06 -3.46
CA THR A 27 12.37 -13.31 -3.02
C THR A 27 11.68 -13.84 -1.77
N GLU A 28 11.82 -15.14 -1.49
CA GLU A 28 11.39 -15.68 -0.19
C GLU A 28 12.11 -15.01 0.98
N ALA A 29 13.39 -14.66 0.80
CA ALA A 29 14.16 -13.94 1.80
C ALA A 29 13.52 -12.59 2.17
N GLN A 30 13.09 -11.81 1.19
CA GLN A 30 12.39 -10.54 1.48
C GLN A 30 11.07 -10.77 2.22
N LYS A 31 10.32 -11.82 1.88
CA LYS A 31 9.08 -12.18 2.61
C LYS A 31 9.36 -12.58 4.05
N ASP A 32 10.43 -13.34 4.29
CA ASP A 32 10.89 -13.73 5.63
C ASP A 32 11.26 -12.50 6.46
N ARG A 33 12.04 -11.58 5.88
CA ARG A 33 12.40 -10.32 6.55
C ARG A 33 11.18 -9.45 6.85
N ALA A 34 10.24 -9.34 5.92
CA ALA A 34 9.00 -8.60 6.16
C ALA A 34 8.16 -9.22 7.29
N ALA A 35 8.09 -10.56 7.34
CA ALA A 35 7.44 -11.30 8.42
C ALA A 35 8.12 -11.06 9.77
N GLU A 36 9.46 -11.06 9.82
CA GLU A 36 10.24 -10.72 11.02
C GLU A 36 9.90 -9.31 11.53
N VAL A 37 9.89 -8.30 10.64
CA VAL A 37 9.53 -6.92 11.01
C VAL A 37 8.09 -6.84 11.53
N LEU A 38 7.14 -7.45 10.80
CA LEU A 38 5.72 -7.47 11.13
C LEU A 38 5.47 -8.06 12.52
N SER A 39 6.16 -9.15 12.89
CA SER A 39 6.02 -9.82 14.18
C SER A 39 6.33 -8.93 15.40
N THR A 40 7.07 -7.83 15.18
CA THR A 40 7.46 -6.89 16.25
C THR A 40 6.60 -5.63 16.31
N SER A 41 5.52 -5.58 15.53
CA SER A 41 4.71 -4.37 15.31
C SER A 41 3.40 -4.39 16.10
N ASP A 42 3.03 -3.22 16.63
CA ASP A 42 1.81 -3.04 17.40
C ASP A 42 0.58 -2.72 16.52
N LEU A 43 0.82 -2.32 15.27
CA LEU A 43 -0.18 -2.03 14.24
C LEU A 43 0.43 -2.41 12.89
N VAL A 44 -0.38 -3.00 12.01
CA VAL A 44 0.01 -3.31 10.64
C VAL A 44 -0.87 -2.51 9.68
N LEU A 45 -0.23 -1.78 8.78
CA LEU A 45 -0.88 -1.07 7.68
C LEU A 45 -0.53 -1.77 6.38
N TYR A 46 -1.53 -2.28 5.68
CA TYR A 46 -1.36 -2.75 4.31
C TYR A 46 -1.82 -1.66 3.34
N LEU A 47 -0.85 -1.00 2.72
CA LEU A 47 -1.10 -0.08 1.61
C LEU A 47 -1.23 -0.92 0.35
N SER A 48 -2.42 -0.92 -0.23
CA SER A 48 -2.69 -1.62 -1.49
C SER A 48 -3.20 -0.62 -2.50
N ASP A 49 -2.65 -0.66 -3.71
CA ASP A 49 -3.27 -0.02 -4.84
C ASP A 49 -4.62 -0.67 -5.18
N VAL A 50 -5.56 0.17 -5.58
CA VAL A 50 -6.81 -0.26 -6.19
C VAL A 50 -7.04 0.60 -7.41
N HIS A 51 -7.18 -0.05 -8.55
CA HIS A 51 -7.36 0.52 -9.86
C HIS A 51 -8.53 -0.12 -10.59
N SER A 52 -9.18 0.69 -11.42
CA SER A 52 -10.08 0.19 -12.44
C SER A 52 -9.29 -0.22 -13.69
N ARG A 53 -9.95 -0.92 -14.62
CA ARG A 53 -9.40 -1.13 -15.98
C ARG A 53 -9.32 0.16 -16.82
N THR A 54 -10.07 1.18 -16.46
CA THR A 54 -10.24 2.42 -17.25
C THR A 54 -9.38 3.57 -16.76
N SER A 55 -8.65 3.40 -15.65
CA SER A 55 -7.82 4.47 -15.10
C SER A 55 -6.60 4.75 -15.98
N SER A 56 -6.08 5.97 -15.88
CA SER A 56 -4.93 6.43 -16.68
C SER A 56 -3.68 5.58 -16.50
N GLU A 57 -3.50 5.00 -15.31
CA GLU A 57 -2.39 4.14 -14.92
C GLU A 57 -2.33 2.88 -15.77
N PHE A 58 -3.48 2.32 -16.16
CA PHE A 58 -3.56 1.19 -17.08
C PHE A 58 -2.92 1.53 -18.42
N THR A 59 -3.27 2.70 -18.96
CA THR A 59 -2.84 3.14 -20.27
C THR A 59 -1.35 3.48 -20.27
N VAL A 60 -0.88 4.17 -19.22
CA VAL A 60 0.54 4.52 -19.04
C VAL A 60 1.40 3.26 -18.88
N ASN A 61 0.87 2.19 -18.28
CA ASN A 61 1.54 0.89 -18.17
C ASN A 61 1.36 0.00 -19.42
N GLY A 62 1.00 0.58 -20.57
CA GLY A 62 0.91 -0.16 -21.85
C GLY A 62 -0.23 -1.16 -21.91
N GLY A 63 -1.31 -0.94 -21.14
CA GLY A 63 -2.44 -1.86 -21.06
C GLY A 63 -2.17 -3.12 -20.23
N LEU A 64 -1.16 -3.08 -19.36
CA LEU A 64 -0.83 -4.17 -18.43
C LEU A 64 -0.94 -3.67 -17.00
N TYR A 65 -1.87 -4.25 -16.23
CA TYR A 65 -1.85 -4.15 -14.77
C TYR A 65 -1.06 -5.31 -14.19
N PRO A 66 -0.32 -5.12 -13.09
CA PRO A 66 -0.21 -6.22 -12.16
C PRO A 66 -1.61 -6.51 -11.60
N ALA A 67 -2.01 -7.76 -11.66
CA ALA A 67 -3.33 -8.16 -11.19
C ALA A 67 -3.60 -7.84 -9.69
N HIS A 68 -2.56 -7.59 -8.87
CA HIS A 68 -2.69 -7.18 -7.46
C HIS A 68 -3.32 -5.79 -7.24
N ASN A 69 -3.92 -5.17 -8.25
CA ASN A 69 -4.50 -3.83 -8.13
C ASN A 69 -5.91 -3.72 -8.71
N LEU A 70 -6.53 -4.82 -9.18
CA LEU A 70 -7.80 -4.71 -9.92
C LEU A 70 -9.00 -5.06 -9.05
N VAL A 71 -9.82 -4.06 -8.73
CA VAL A 71 -11.18 -4.28 -8.22
C VAL A 71 -12.13 -4.16 -9.40
N GLN A 72 -12.68 -5.29 -9.85
CA GLN A 72 -13.63 -5.32 -10.97
C GLN A 72 -15.06 -5.54 -10.50
N LYS A 73 -15.99 -4.76 -11.07
CA LYS A 73 -17.42 -5.06 -11.10
C LYS A 73 -17.78 -6.33 -11.90
N HIS A 74 -16.85 -6.80 -12.74
CA HIS A 74 -17.04 -7.92 -13.67
C HIS A 74 -15.81 -8.84 -13.79
N TRP A 75 -15.27 -9.29 -12.65
CA TRP A 75 -14.08 -10.17 -12.48
C TRP A 75 -13.98 -11.44 -13.36
N LYS A 76 -14.99 -11.74 -14.17
CA LYS A 76 -15.13 -12.99 -14.94
C LYS A 76 -14.34 -13.03 -16.25
N ASN A 77 -13.76 -11.93 -16.72
CA ASN A 77 -13.01 -11.90 -17.98
C ASN A 77 -11.50 -11.74 -17.76
N LEU A 78 -10.90 -12.67 -17.03
CA LEU A 78 -9.43 -12.73 -16.81
C LEU A 78 -8.66 -13.01 -18.10
N GLU A 79 -9.32 -13.65 -19.08
CA GLU A 79 -8.81 -13.93 -20.41
C GLU A 79 -8.40 -12.64 -21.15
N ASP A 80 -9.13 -11.53 -20.93
CA ASP A 80 -8.79 -10.21 -21.52
C ASP A 80 -7.46 -9.63 -21.01
N LEU A 81 -6.97 -10.12 -19.86
CA LEU A 81 -5.69 -9.70 -19.26
C LEU A 81 -4.57 -10.69 -19.55
N ALA A 82 -4.80 -11.65 -20.45
CA ALA A 82 -3.89 -12.76 -20.72
C ALA A 82 -3.53 -13.57 -19.44
N VAL A 83 -4.46 -13.64 -18.48
CA VAL A 83 -4.31 -14.46 -17.27
C VAL A 83 -4.95 -15.83 -17.54
N GLU A 84 -4.22 -16.90 -17.24
CA GLU A 84 -4.71 -18.27 -17.41
C GLU A 84 -5.99 -18.53 -16.58
N PRO A 85 -6.98 -19.25 -17.12
CA PRO A 85 -8.17 -19.65 -16.37
C PRO A 85 -7.83 -20.38 -15.05
N GLY A 86 -8.52 -20.01 -13.97
CA GLY A 86 -8.34 -20.64 -12.65
C GLY A 86 -7.26 -20.01 -11.76
N LYS A 87 -6.60 -18.92 -12.19
CA LYS A 87 -5.77 -18.08 -11.33
C LYS A 87 -6.64 -16.99 -10.68
N ASP A 88 -6.75 -16.99 -9.36
CA ASP A 88 -7.40 -15.92 -8.58
C ASP A 88 -6.53 -14.67 -8.67
N VAL A 89 -6.98 -13.56 -9.25
CA VAL A 89 -6.20 -12.31 -9.44
C VAL A 89 -6.25 -11.34 -8.25
N SER A 90 -6.84 -11.74 -7.12
CA SER A 90 -7.01 -10.82 -6.00
C SER A 90 -5.68 -10.43 -5.33
N PRO A 91 -5.50 -9.17 -4.87
CA PRO A 91 -4.44 -8.74 -3.95
C PRO A 91 -4.58 -9.29 -2.54
N GLN A 92 -4.67 -10.61 -2.45
CA GLN A 92 -4.47 -11.30 -1.18
C GLN A 92 -3.00 -11.19 -0.81
N LEU A 93 -2.70 -10.93 0.47
CA LEU A 93 -1.35 -11.08 0.98
C LEU A 93 -0.79 -12.47 0.66
N THR A 94 0.54 -12.56 0.53
CA THR A 94 1.21 -13.87 0.54
C THR A 94 0.80 -14.67 1.80
N GLU A 95 0.70 -15.99 1.69
CA GLU A 95 0.25 -16.88 2.78
C GLU A 95 1.01 -16.61 4.09
N LYS A 96 2.34 -16.47 3.98
CA LYS A 96 3.23 -16.16 5.10
C LYS A 96 2.86 -14.88 5.86
N LEU A 97 2.55 -13.80 5.15
CA LEU A 97 2.16 -12.53 5.77
C LEU A 97 0.70 -12.56 6.24
N TYR A 98 -0.17 -13.22 5.48
CA TYR A 98 -1.57 -13.44 5.85
C TYR A 98 -1.68 -14.17 7.18
N ASP A 99 -0.91 -15.24 7.38
CA ASP A 99 -0.93 -16.02 8.62
C ASP A 99 -0.58 -15.20 9.87
N LEU A 100 0.21 -14.13 9.72
CA LEU A 100 0.58 -13.23 10.82
C LEU A 100 -0.50 -12.20 11.15
N VAL A 101 -1.46 -11.97 10.25
CA VAL A 101 -2.48 -10.91 10.40
C VAL A 101 -3.91 -11.44 10.43
N LYS A 102 -4.17 -12.70 10.04
CA LYS A 102 -5.51 -13.28 9.91
C LYS A 102 -6.35 -13.20 11.20
N ASP A 103 -5.70 -13.26 12.35
CA ASP A 103 -6.36 -13.21 13.66
C ASP A 103 -6.38 -11.79 14.27
N LYS A 104 -5.79 -10.79 13.59
CA LYS A 104 -5.79 -9.40 14.04
C LYS A 104 -7.15 -8.76 13.78
N ARG A 105 -7.57 -7.89 14.71
CA ARG A 105 -8.77 -7.06 14.52
C ARG A 105 -8.53 -6.12 13.34
N SER A 106 -9.34 -6.28 12.30
CA SER A 106 -9.06 -5.70 10.99
C SER A 106 -10.09 -4.65 10.56
N GLY A 107 -9.66 -3.73 9.70
CA GLY A 107 -10.54 -2.75 9.07
C GLY A 107 -10.05 -2.32 7.70
N LEU A 108 -10.98 -1.97 6.82
CA LEU A 108 -10.72 -1.44 5.48
C LEU A 108 -11.01 0.07 5.46
N ILE A 109 -10.06 0.86 5.00
CA ILE A 109 -10.23 2.30 4.72
C ILE A 109 -9.99 2.53 3.24
N VAL A 110 -10.97 3.14 2.58
CA VAL A 110 -10.90 3.54 1.17
C VAL A 110 -11.18 5.05 1.12
N PRO A 111 -10.17 5.89 0.87
CA PRO A 111 -10.38 7.32 0.70
C PRO A 111 -11.35 7.59 -0.45
N ARG A 112 -12.25 8.56 -0.30
CA ARG A 112 -13.30 8.88 -1.29
C ARG A 112 -12.78 8.97 -2.74
N HIS A 113 -11.64 9.63 -2.94
CA HIS A 113 -11.06 9.83 -4.27
C HIS A 113 -10.65 8.53 -4.98
N VAL A 114 -10.42 7.45 -4.24
CA VAL A 114 -10.09 6.15 -4.80
C VAL A 114 -11.29 5.53 -5.52
N PHE A 115 -12.52 5.75 -5.03
CA PHE A 115 -13.75 5.35 -5.74
C PHE A 115 -13.97 6.11 -7.04
N LEU A 116 -13.37 7.29 -7.18
CA LEU A 116 -13.61 8.24 -8.27
C LEU A 116 -12.39 8.42 -9.16
N GLN A 117 -11.46 7.47 -9.13
CA GLN A 117 -10.22 7.54 -9.89
C GLN A 117 -10.43 7.56 -11.42
N ASP A 118 -11.57 7.07 -11.90
CA ASP A 118 -11.94 7.10 -13.33
C ASP A 118 -12.71 8.35 -13.74
N TYR A 119 -12.97 9.24 -12.78
CA TYR A 119 -13.77 10.42 -13.06
C TYR A 119 -13.05 11.34 -14.04
N ASN A 120 -13.68 11.57 -15.19
CA ASN A 120 -13.13 12.32 -16.32
C ASN A 120 -13.68 13.76 -16.45
N GLY A 121 -14.43 14.26 -15.46
CA GLY A 121 -15.05 15.60 -15.52
C GLY A 121 -16.54 15.62 -15.88
N GLU A 122 -17.18 14.46 -16.05
CA GLU A 122 -18.59 14.36 -16.41
C GLU A 122 -19.57 14.84 -15.32
N LYS A 123 -20.77 15.28 -15.70
CA LYS A 123 -21.76 15.81 -14.74
C LYS A 123 -22.29 14.78 -13.74
N ASN A 124 -22.21 13.49 -14.06
CA ASN A 124 -22.76 12.39 -13.26
C ASN A 124 -21.64 11.40 -12.91
N PRO A 125 -20.86 11.66 -11.85
CA PRO A 125 -19.77 10.77 -11.46
C PRO A 125 -20.31 9.37 -11.17
N GLN A 126 -19.71 8.35 -11.77
CA GLN A 126 -19.93 6.96 -11.45
C GLN A 126 -18.70 6.42 -10.71
N PRO A 127 -18.86 5.71 -9.59
CA PRO A 127 -17.73 5.12 -8.92
C PRO A 127 -17.15 3.97 -9.74
N ALA A 128 -15.82 3.87 -9.76
CA ALA A 128 -15.08 2.80 -10.43
C ALA A 128 -15.42 1.40 -9.87
N PHE A 129 -15.75 1.35 -8.59
CA PHE A 129 -16.16 0.17 -7.84
C PHE A 129 -16.98 0.58 -6.61
N THR A 130 -17.62 -0.39 -5.97
CA THR A 130 -18.37 -0.26 -4.73
C THR A 130 -17.52 -0.66 -3.53
N ILE A 131 -17.92 -0.24 -2.34
CA ILE A 131 -17.24 -0.66 -1.11
C ILE A 131 -17.28 -2.18 -0.90
N ASN A 132 -18.37 -2.85 -1.32
CA ASN A 132 -18.51 -4.29 -1.20
C ASN A 132 -17.48 -5.03 -2.06
N GLU A 133 -17.26 -4.59 -3.29
CA GLU A 133 -16.27 -5.20 -4.20
C GLU A 133 -14.86 -5.12 -3.61
N VAL A 134 -14.49 -3.97 -3.03
CA VAL A 134 -13.19 -3.82 -2.34
C VAL A 134 -13.13 -4.68 -1.07
N SER A 135 -14.20 -4.74 -0.30
CA SER A 135 -14.28 -5.55 0.93
C SER A 135 -14.15 -7.04 0.65
N GLU A 136 -14.82 -7.53 -0.40
CA GLU A 136 -14.72 -8.92 -0.88
C GLU A 136 -13.31 -9.23 -1.40
N THR A 137 -12.69 -8.28 -2.09
CA THR A 137 -11.34 -8.43 -2.64
C THR A 137 -10.32 -8.67 -1.53
N PHE A 138 -10.35 -7.88 -0.46
CA PHE A 138 -9.40 -8.00 0.65
C PHE A 138 -9.86 -8.95 1.77
N GLY A 139 -11.13 -9.34 1.78
CA GLY A 139 -11.71 -10.12 2.89
C GLY A 139 -11.77 -9.36 4.21
N VAL A 140 -11.90 -8.03 4.16
CA VAL A 140 -11.88 -7.15 5.35
C VAL A 140 -13.11 -6.24 5.37
N THR A 141 -13.68 -6.02 6.55
CA THR A 141 -14.86 -5.16 6.72
C THR A 141 -14.47 -3.67 6.67
N PRO A 142 -15.25 -2.81 5.99
CA PRO A 142 -15.05 -1.37 6.00
C PRO A 142 -15.12 -0.77 7.41
N LEU A 143 -14.21 0.15 7.69
CA LEU A 143 -14.23 0.94 8.91
C LEU A 143 -15.21 2.12 8.76
N TYR A 144 -16.50 1.85 8.91
CA TYR A 144 -17.55 2.88 8.81
C TYR A 144 -17.52 3.91 9.96
N ASP A 145 -17.03 3.51 11.14
CA ASP A 145 -16.85 4.40 12.28
C ASP A 145 -15.35 4.55 12.60
N PRO A 146 -14.75 5.71 12.28
CA PRO A 146 -13.34 5.98 12.58
C PRO A 146 -12.98 5.86 14.06
N ARG A 147 -13.95 6.03 14.98
CA ARG A 147 -13.71 5.95 16.43
C ARG A 147 -13.17 4.59 16.84
N ARG A 148 -13.59 3.51 16.18
CA ARG A 148 -13.06 2.16 16.47
C ARG A 148 -11.54 2.09 16.31
N PHE A 149 -10.99 2.77 15.30
CA PHE A 149 -9.53 2.88 15.16
C PHE A 149 -8.92 3.79 16.25
N LEU A 150 -9.55 4.94 16.50
CA LEU A 150 -9.08 5.90 17.51
C LEU A 150 -9.05 5.30 18.92
N ASP A 151 -10.00 4.44 19.25
CA ASP A 151 -10.12 3.73 20.53
C ASP A 151 -9.17 2.52 20.63
N GLY A 152 -8.46 2.18 19.55
CA GLY A 152 -7.49 1.09 19.53
C GLY A 152 -8.10 -0.29 19.35
N GLU A 153 -9.29 -0.38 18.73
CA GLU A 153 -9.93 -1.66 18.42
C GLU A 153 -9.34 -2.36 17.20
N ILE A 154 -8.50 -1.68 16.41
CA ILE A 154 -7.99 -2.16 15.13
C ILE A 154 -6.48 -2.30 15.18
N ASP A 155 -5.98 -3.48 14.80
CA ASP A 155 -4.56 -3.85 14.81
C ASP A 155 -4.02 -4.16 13.41
N TYR A 156 -4.90 -4.27 12.41
CA TYR A 156 -4.57 -4.43 10.99
C TYR A 156 -5.49 -3.55 10.14
N VAL A 157 -4.92 -2.69 9.30
CA VAL A 157 -5.69 -1.82 8.40
C VAL A 157 -5.27 -2.07 6.97
N VAL A 158 -6.24 -2.41 6.11
CA VAL A 158 -6.08 -2.28 4.66
C VAL A 158 -6.43 -0.83 4.30
N ASN A 159 -5.46 -0.10 3.77
CA ASN A 159 -5.64 1.27 3.31
C ASN A 159 -5.48 1.30 1.79
N ALA A 160 -6.62 1.26 1.09
CA ALA A 160 -6.64 1.39 -0.36
C ALA A 160 -6.14 2.78 -0.76
N LYS A 161 -5.27 2.85 -1.76
CA LYS A 161 -4.74 4.11 -2.30
C LYS A 161 -4.93 4.18 -3.81
N HIS A 162 -4.94 5.40 -4.31
CA HIS A 162 -4.84 5.72 -5.72
C HIS A 162 -3.50 6.44 -5.91
N LEU A 163 -2.62 5.92 -6.77
CA LEU A 163 -1.25 6.40 -7.02
C LEU A 163 -0.20 5.94 -6.00
N PHE A 164 1.03 6.42 -6.18
CA PHE A 164 2.23 5.93 -5.51
C PHE A 164 2.34 6.35 -4.02
N ASP A 165 1.66 7.40 -3.55
CA ASP A 165 1.76 7.90 -2.16
C ASP A 165 0.49 7.54 -1.35
N GLY A 166 0.59 6.51 -0.51
CA GLY A 166 -0.53 6.04 0.32
C GLY A 166 -0.93 7.00 1.45
N THR A 167 -0.19 8.09 1.65
CA THR A 167 -0.48 9.09 2.68
C THR A 167 -1.36 10.23 2.20
N ARG A 168 -1.62 10.33 0.89
CA ARG A 168 -2.38 11.43 0.29
C ARG A 168 -3.88 11.17 0.30
N THR A 169 -4.62 12.27 0.35
CA THR A 169 -6.03 12.32 0.00
C THR A 169 -6.24 13.47 -0.97
N ASN A 170 -7.10 13.26 -1.97
CA ASN A 170 -7.56 14.34 -2.85
C ASN A 170 -8.92 14.84 -2.34
N ALA A 171 -9.02 16.14 -2.11
CA ALA A 171 -10.28 16.76 -1.69
C ALA A 171 -11.26 16.79 -2.87
N LEU A 172 -12.39 16.10 -2.72
CA LEU A 172 -13.45 16.02 -3.73
C LEU A 172 -14.78 16.59 -3.23
N SER A 173 -14.72 17.50 -2.24
CA SER A 173 -15.88 18.14 -1.63
C SER A 173 -16.78 18.87 -2.64
N TRP A 174 -16.24 19.31 -3.77
CA TRP A 174 -16.98 19.98 -4.85
C TRP A 174 -17.94 19.05 -5.61
N LEU A 175 -17.76 17.72 -5.54
CA LEU A 175 -18.65 16.75 -6.18
C LEU A 175 -19.95 16.48 -5.40
N GLY A 176 -20.06 16.94 -4.15
CA GLY A 176 -21.19 16.64 -3.28
C GLY A 176 -21.33 15.13 -2.98
N SER A 177 -22.51 14.72 -2.52
CA SER A 177 -22.81 13.31 -2.20
C SER A 177 -23.00 12.48 -3.48
N ILE A 178 -22.41 11.28 -3.51
CA ILE A 178 -22.48 10.33 -4.64
C ILE A 178 -23.03 9.02 -4.12
N PRO A 179 -24.10 8.46 -4.73
CA PRO A 179 -24.67 7.18 -4.31
C PRO A 179 -23.62 6.07 -4.26
N GLY A 180 -23.55 5.35 -3.13
CA GLY A 180 -22.62 4.22 -2.94
C GLY A 180 -21.18 4.61 -2.60
N VAL A 181 -20.85 5.91 -2.53
CA VAL A 181 -19.52 6.40 -2.14
C VAL A 181 -19.58 7.07 -0.77
N PRO A 182 -18.87 6.55 0.25
CA PRO A 182 -18.81 7.16 1.58
C PRO A 182 -18.33 8.62 1.52
N ASP A 183 -18.99 9.51 2.25
CA ASP A 183 -18.61 10.92 2.38
C ASP A 183 -17.48 11.12 3.40
N LEU A 184 -16.36 10.44 3.15
CA LEU A 184 -15.21 10.35 4.06
C LEU A 184 -13.91 10.53 3.26
N ASP A 185 -13.38 11.76 3.27
CA ASP A 185 -12.07 12.11 2.69
C ASP A 185 -10.93 11.80 3.70
N MET A 186 -10.82 10.54 4.14
CA MET A 186 -9.80 10.11 5.10
C MET A 186 -9.04 8.86 4.63
N ASN A 187 -7.79 8.77 5.10
CA ASN A 187 -6.96 7.57 5.04
C ASN A 187 -6.47 7.22 6.44
N VAL A 188 -5.81 6.07 6.60
CA VAL A 188 -5.30 5.64 7.92
C VAL A 188 -4.29 6.62 8.52
N PHE A 189 -3.48 7.30 7.70
CA PHE A 189 -2.52 8.30 8.16
C PHE A 189 -3.20 9.53 8.76
N SER A 190 -4.38 9.91 8.24
CA SER A 190 -5.20 10.99 8.79
C SER A 190 -5.70 10.63 10.19
N LEU A 191 -6.12 9.38 10.40
CA LEU A 191 -6.55 8.88 11.72
C LEU A 191 -5.37 8.79 12.70
N LEU A 192 -4.21 8.31 12.23
CA LEU A 192 -2.99 8.32 13.03
C LEU A 192 -2.57 9.73 13.44
N LYS A 193 -2.70 10.70 12.53
CA LYS A 193 -2.40 12.12 12.83
C LYS A 193 -3.36 12.70 13.84
N GLN A 194 -4.64 12.35 13.76
CA GLN A 194 -5.63 12.73 14.77
C GLN A 194 -5.29 12.13 16.15
N LYS A 195 -4.84 10.87 16.19
CA LYS A 195 -4.56 10.15 17.44
C LYS A 195 -3.22 10.53 18.08
N TYR A 196 -2.18 10.75 17.28
CA TYR A 196 -0.79 10.85 17.74
C TYR A 196 -0.10 12.18 17.38
N GLY A 197 -0.82 13.13 16.78
CA GLY A 197 -0.27 14.46 16.48
C GLY A 197 0.90 14.40 15.50
N GLN A 198 2.07 14.92 15.91
CA GLN A 198 3.28 14.99 15.06
C GLN A 198 4.13 13.71 15.09
N GLY A 199 3.71 12.70 15.84
CA GLY A 199 4.28 11.35 15.81
C GLY A 199 5.49 11.14 16.71
N GLU A 200 5.64 11.90 17.80
CA GLU A 200 6.74 11.78 18.78
C GLU A 200 6.94 10.35 19.29
N ASP A 201 5.83 9.62 19.45
CA ASP A 201 5.80 8.26 19.96
C ASP A 201 5.61 7.20 18.86
N LEU A 202 5.78 7.57 17.58
CA LEU A 202 5.59 6.68 16.45
C LEU A 202 6.90 6.26 15.80
N GLU A 203 6.95 4.97 15.44
CA GLU A 203 7.98 4.37 14.59
C GLU A 203 7.29 3.65 13.44
N PHE A 204 7.60 4.06 12.21
CA PHE A 204 7.04 3.48 10.99
C PHE A 204 8.09 2.65 10.27
N ASP A 205 7.80 1.36 10.06
CA ASP A 205 8.71 0.40 9.43
C ASP A 205 8.14 -0.05 8.10
N PHE A 206 8.67 0.51 7.01
CA PHE A 206 8.24 0.24 5.65
C PHE A 206 8.92 -1.00 5.07
N THR A 207 8.11 -1.87 4.49
CA THR A 207 8.53 -3.04 3.70
C THR A 207 7.67 -3.07 2.44
N GLY A 208 8.14 -3.67 1.33
CA GLY A 208 7.29 -3.68 0.13
C GLY A 208 7.93 -4.24 -1.13
N VAL A 209 7.07 -4.59 -2.09
CA VAL A 209 7.48 -5.39 -3.25
C VAL A 209 7.51 -4.61 -4.56
N VAL A 210 6.82 -3.48 -4.59
CA VAL A 210 6.60 -2.67 -5.80
C VAL A 210 7.74 -1.68 -5.97
N THR A 211 7.96 -1.29 -7.25
CA THR A 211 8.87 -0.24 -7.70
C THR A 211 9.08 0.79 -6.60
N GLY A 212 10.35 1.02 -6.23
CA GLY A 212 10.69 1.77 -5.01
C GLY A 212 9.93 3.10 -4.86
N ILE A 213 9.41 3.68 -5.95
CA ILE A 213 8.54 4.85 -5.92
C ILE A 213 7.36 4.75 -4.94
N CYS A 214 6.57 3.66 -4.89
CA CYS A 214 5.42 3.57 -3.97
C CYS A 214 5.87 3.61 -2.50
N LEU A 215 6.90 2.81 -2.21
CA LEU A 215 7.53 2.70 -0.89
C LEU A 215 8.13 4.04 -0.46
N TYR A 216 8.99 4.64 -1.31
CA TYR A 216 9.71 5.89 -1.01
C TYR A 216 8.77 7.09 -0.93
N GLN A 217 7.76 7.19 -1.81
CA GLN A 217 6.79 8.29 -1.74
C GLN A 217 5.92 8.17 -0.50
N SER A 218 5.44 6.97 -0.16
CA SER A 218 4.65 6.77 1.06
C SER A 218 5.47 7.01 2.33
N ALA A 219 6.74 6.60 2.37
CA ALA A 219 7.64 6.88 3.49
C ALA A 219 7.96 8.37 3.62
N SER A 220 8.22 9.06 2.50
CA SER A 220 8.44 10.51 2.46
C SER A 220 7.18 11.28 2.91
N GLY A 221 6.01 10.91 2.40
CA GLY A 221 4.72 11.47 2.82
C GLY A 221 4.46 11.25 4.30
N THR A 222 4.81 10.07 4.82
CA THR A 222 4.70 9.77 6.26
C THR A 222 5.61 10.67 7.07
N LYS A 223 6.86 10.88 6.64
CA LYS A 223 7.79 11.77 7.34
C LYS A 223 7.34 13.24 7.31
N GLN A 224 6.70 13.68 6.23
CA GLN A 224 6.08 15.01 6.14
C GLN A 224 4.90 15.16 7.09
N LEU A 225 4.05 14.13 7.22
CA LEU A 225 2.89 14.14 8.11
C LEU A 225 3.28 14.04 9.60
N PHE A 226 4.33 13.26 9.90
CA PHE A 226 4.81 12.94 11.24
C PHE A 226 6.29 13.32 11.39
N PRO A 227 6.63 14.62 11.40
CA PRO A 227 8.02 15.07 11.37
C PRO A 227 8.83 14.61 12.60
N ARG A 228 8.17 14.31 13.73
CA ARG A 228 8.80 13.87 14.98
C ARG A 228 8.89 12.34 15.13
N SER A 229 8.34 11.59 14.18
CA SER A 229 8.43 10.13 14.16
C SER A 229 9.77 9.63 13.62
N THR A 230 10.08 8.38 13.97
CA THR A 230 11.08 7.58 13.26
C THR A 230 10.40 6.93 12.05
N VAL A 231 11.00 7.06 10.86
CA VAL A 231 10.54 6.39 9.65
C VAL A 231 11.70 5.59 9.08
N ASN A 232 11.53 4.28 9.00
CA ASN A 232 12.51 3.33 8.50
C ASN A 232 11.98 2.69 7.23
N ILE A 233 12.86 2.53 6.25
CA ILE A 233 12.70 1.58 5.16
C ILE A 233 13.64 0.41 5.45
N ILE A 234 13.06 -0.79 5.53
CA ILE A 234 13.81 -2.02 5.78
C ILE A 234 14.28 -2.57 4.44
N SER A 235 15.54 -2.33 4.11
CA SER A 235 16.08 -2.45 2.76
C SER A 235 16.02 -3.85 2.17
N ASP A 236 16.32 -4.86 2.98
CA ASP A 236 16.31 -6.28 2.62
C ASP A 236 14.94 -6.95 2.79
N ALA A 237 13.95 -6.20 3.29
CA ALA A 237 12.52 -6.50 3.21
C ALA A 237 11.82 -5.62 2.16
N ALA A 238 12.57 -5.08 1.20
CA ALA A 238 12.02 -4.30 0.11
C ALA A 238 12.65 -4.70 -1.22
N THR A 239 11.89 -4.56 -2.32
CA THR A 239 12.48 -4.69 -3.66
C THR A 239 13.45 -3.53 -3.90
N HIS A 240 14.69 -3.85 -4.26
CA HIS A 240 15.72 -2.85 -4.50
C HIS A 240 15.35 -1.96 -5.70
N LEU A 241 15.77 -0.70 -5.62
CA LEU A 241 15.68 0.23 -6.75
C LEU A 241 16.75 -0.16 -7.78
N VAL A 242 16.44 -1.08 -8.69
CA VAL A 242 17.27 -1.38 -9.86
C VAL A 242 16.58 -0.81 -11.09
N TYR A 243 17.20 0.17 -11.73
CA TYR A 243 16.62 0.82 -12.89
C TYR A 243 17.73 1.25 -13.85
N ALA A 244 18.04 0.34 -14.77
CA ALA A 244 19.08 0.53 -15.79
C ALA A 244 18.96 1.86 -16.57
N PRO A 245 17.75 2.37 -16.91
CA PRO A 245 17.65 3.66 -17.61
C PRO A 245 18.07 4.89 -16.79
N LEU A 246 18.17 4.78 -15.45
CA LEU A 246 18.76 5.82 -14.58
C LEU A 246 20.23 5.54 -14.23
N GLY A 247 20.86 4.55 -14.87
CA GLY A 247 22.25 4.15 -14.60
C GLY A 247 22.42 3.40 -13.27
N ILE A 248 21.33 2.84 -12.72
CA ILE A 248 21.38 2.01 -11.51
C ILE A 248 21.43 0.54 -11.95
N GLU A 249 22.65 0.05 -12.15
CA GLU A 249 22.92 -1.23 -12.81
C GLU A 249 23.03 -2.41 -11.82
N SER A 250 23.19 -2.13 -10.53
CA SER A 250 23.32 -3.15 -9.50
C SER A 250 22.53 -2.82 -8.24
N GLU A 251 22.30 -3.87 -7.43
CA GLU A 251 21.68 -3.74 -6.12
C GLU A 251 22.47 -2.82 -5.18
N ASP A 252 23.80 -2.93 -5.16
CA ASP A 252 24.67 -2.09 -4.35
C ASP A 252 24.54 -0.61 -4.72
N MET A 253 24.51 -0.30 -6.02
CA MET A 253 24.27 1.06 -6.50
C MET A 253 22.87 1.54 -6.10
N GLY A 254 21.86 0.69 -6.24
CA GLY A 254 20.49 0.96 -5.80
C GLY A 254 20.42 1.29 -4.31
N ASN A 255 21.12 0.52 -3.46
CA ASN A 255 21.18 0.73 -2.02
C ASN A 255 21.87 2.06 -1.65
N ILE A 256 22.96 2.42 -2.35
CA ILE A 256 23.64 3.70 -2.14
C ILE A 256 22.72 4.87 -2.51
N VAL A 257 22.04 4.79 -3.66
CA VAL A 257 21.11 5.82 -4.13
C VAL A 257 19.93 5.95 -3.18
N ALA A 258 19.29 4.83 -2.84
CA ALA A 258 18.16 4.78 -1.92
C ALA A 258 18.51 5.39 -0.55
N ARG A 259 19.67 5.04 0.01
CA ARG A 259 20.14 5.59 1.28
C ARG A 259 20.30 7.11 1.21
N LYS A 260 20.91 7.64 0.16
CA LYS A 260 21.07 9.09 -0.03
C LYS A 260 19.71 9.79 -0.17
N MET A 261 18.79 9.23 -0.96
CA MET A 261 17.44 9.77 -1.13
C MET A 261 16.68 9.81 0.21
N CYS A 262 16.73 8.72 0.98
CA CYS A 262 16.05 8.64 2.27
C CYS A 262 16.62 9.65 3.27
N GLN A 263 17.95 9.79 3.34
CA GLN A 263 18.61 10.75 4.22
C GLN A 263 18.18 12.21 3.94
N GLN A 264 17.99 12.58 2.67
CA GLN A 264 17.55 13.94 2.30
C GLN A 264 16.17 14.30 2.83
N VAL A 265 15.30 13.31 3.05
CA VAL A 265 13.93 13.52 3.56
C VAL A 265 13.77 13.08 5.01
N GLY A 266 14.87 12.74 5.70
CA GLY A 266 14.84 12.32 7.11
C GLY A 266 14.25 10.92 7.34
N VAL A 267 14.33 10.05 6.34
CA VAL A 267 13.96 8.63 6.42
C VAL A 267 15.22 7.78 6.57
N ASN A 268 15.17 6.77 7.44
CA ASN A 268 16.26 5.82 7.61
C ASN A 268 16.17 4.72 6.55
N TYR A 269 17.31 4.28 6.03
CA TYR A 269 17.40 3.13 5.12
C TYR A 269 18.36 2.11 5.72
N ILE A 270 17.80 1.09 6.36
CA ILE A 270 18.50 0.14 7.23
C ILE A 270 18.14 -1.29 6.87
N SER A 271 19.06 -2.22 7.12
CA SER A 271 18.79 -3.66 7.00
C SER A 271 17.92 -4.17 8.15
N THR A 272 17.33 -5.35 7.99
CA THR A 272 16.62 -6.05 9.06
C THR A 272 17.55 -6.36 10.23
N ALA A 273 18.83 -6.69 9.97
CA ALA A 273 19.81 -6.93 11.02
C ALA A 273 20.10 -5.68 11.87
N GLU A 274 20.26 -4.50 11.23
CA GLU A 274 20.41 -3.23 11.95
C GLU A 274 19.13 -2.88 12.73
N TYR A 275 17.97 -3.10 12.12
CA TYR A 275 16.67 -2.87 12.75
C TYR A 275 16.44 -3.74 13.99
N LEU A 276 16.80 -5.03 13.94
CA LEU A 276 16.63 -5.97 15.05
C LEU A 276 17.76 -5.86 16.09
N GLY A 277 18.99 -5.56 15.67
CA GLY A 277 20.17 -5.46 16.55
C GLY A 277 20.23 -4.15 17.34
N GLY A 278 19.47 -3.12 16.95
CA GLY A 278 19.25 -1.91 17.74
C GLY A 278 18.13 -2.03 18.78
N LYS A 279 17.55 -3.23 18.97
CA LYS A 279 16.47 -3.50 19.92
C LYS A 279 16.98 -4.14 21.21
#